data_AF-A0A1G1KCT5-F1
#
_entry.id   AF-A0A1G1KCT5-F1
#
_cell.length_a   1.000
_cell.length_b   1.000
_cell.length_c   1.000
_cell.angle_alpha   90.00
_cell.angle_beta   90.00
_cell.angle_gamma   90.00
#
_symmetry.space_group_name_H-M   'P 1'
#
loop_
_entity.id
_entity.type
_entity.pdbx_description
1 polymer ?
#
loop_
_entity_poly.entity_id
_entity_poly.type
_entity_poly.pdbx_seq_one_letter_code
_entity_poly.pdbx_strand_id
1 'polypeptide(L)'
;MILMSVVTAIPCLHLACTRETPKAVSTAKPPPTPALLEAGQQLYNKQCAVCHGPKGAGDGQAAHLLYPKPRDFTQGEFRLVSTDTMQATDEDLFLTVTRGMPGSAMPPWELLSPEQRWALVYYIRHLTGASGSIDPASIIHVPPETLKTAEGLERGRQLFAQACASCHGPLGKGDGHQTIHVDNLGYPIKPRDLTAGIFKGSSESKDLYNRIVAGLPGSPMPSYAGVYTDEQLWELIYYVQSLVPPGVEERVRLRARHIRARRIRGGIPLEPTADAWRTAHPVWLALTPLWWGDDRVEGVEVRALHDGKELALHLSWSDPTRDSSTIAPQDFSDGAAVQFSLEHDPPFFGMGDAGMSARGAVQIWFWKASWQDDLAGWRDVENQYPHAAVDWYPGQRTYQHGEPFEVSQAKTASQDPEFMGGWGAGNPLSDPNRHSAAEEVVAKGLGTLTSRPPALQRIQAKGLWENGTWQVVLRRPLTSNEAGDLSLRPTQQVSVAFAVWNGHVENRNGQKSVSIWHALQLE
;
A
#
# COMPACT_ATOMS: atom_id res chain seq x y z
N MET A 1 -6.86 -65.96 55.36
CA MET A 1 -7.30 -65.86 53.95
C MET A 1 -8.02 -64.54 53.78
N ILE A 2 -7.40 -63.55 53.13
CA ILE A 2 -7.98 -62.39 52.45
C ILE A 2 -6.81 -61.73 51.71
N LEU A 3 -6.99 -61.48 50.41
CA LEU A 3 -5.99 -60.97 49.48
C LEU A 3 -5.51 -59.55 49.84
N MET A 4 -4.21 -59.31 49.73
CA MET A 4 -3.59 -57.98 49.69
C MET A 4 -3.86 -57.31 48.33
N SER A 5 -4.48 -56.14 48.33
CA SER A 5 -4.44 -55.19 47.22
C SER A 5 -3.57 -54.00 47.60
N VAL A 6 -2.54 -53.77 46.80
CA VAL A 6 -1.57 -52.67 46.88
C VAL A 6 -2.24 -51.39 46.42
N VAL A 7 -2.29 -50.37 47.29
CA VAL A 7 -2.62 -48.98 46.92
C VAL A 7 -1.31 -48.21 46.85
N THR A 8 -0.88 -47.90 45.63
CA THR A 8 0.23 -46.98 45.35
C THR A 8 -0.24 -45.54 45.44
N ALA A 9 0.38 -44.76 46.31
CA ALA A 9 0.18 -43.32 46.40
C ALA A 9 0.82 -42.61 45.19
N ILE A 10 0.03 -41.81 44.47
CA ILE A 10 0.51 -40.92 43.41
C ILE A 10 0.84 -39.57 44.06
N PRO A 11 2.09 -39.07 44.00
CA PRO A 11 2.39 -37.72 44.47
C PRO A 11 1.93 -36.68 43.45
N CYS A 12 1.27 -35.62 43.95
CA CYS A 12 0.91 -34.42 43.19
C CYS A 12 2.16 -33.74 42.64
N LEU A 13 2.42 -33.82 41.33
CA LEU A 13 3.32 -32.90 40.65
C LEU A 13 2.60 -31.56 40.46
N HIS A 14 3.07 -30.53 41.15
CA HIS A 14 2.79 -29.14 40.80
C HIS A 14 3.36 -28.86 39.41
N LEU A 15 2.49 -28.71 38.41
CA LEU A 15 2.87 -28.12 37.12
C LEU A 15 3.20 -26.64 37.38
N ALA A 16 4.47 -26.34 37.59
CA ALA A 16 4.98 -24.99 37.51
C ALA A 16 4.86 -24.54 36.05
N CYS A 17 3.87 -23.69 35.78
CA CYS A 17 3.74 -22.98 34.51
C CYS A 17 4.88 -21.95 34.46
N THR A 18 6.04 -22.34 33.94
CA THR A 18 7.11 -21.40 33.62
C THR A 18 6.66 -20.58 32.43
N ARG A 19 6.19 -19.36 32.68
CA ARG A 19 6.13 -18.32 31.65
C ARG A 19 7.57 -18.10 31.18
N GLU A 20 7.92 -18.64 30.02
CA GLU A 20 9.13 -18.23 29.33
C GLU A 20 9.02 -16.73 29.06
N THR A 21 9.84 -15.94 29.76
CA THR A 21 10.08 -14.54 29.42
C THR A 21 10.58 -14.50 27.97
N PRO A 22 9.98 -13.68 27.08
CA PRO A 22 10.46 -13.56 25.71
C PRO A 22 11.94 -13.17 25.75
N LYS A 23 12.82 -14.02 25.19
CA LYS A 23 14.22 -13.66 24.97
C LYS A 23 14.23 -12.37 24.15
N ALA A 24 14.93 -11.35 24.65
CA ALA A 24 15.16 -10.12 23.89
C ALA A 24 15.76 -10.50 22.53
N VAL A 25 15.05 -10.18 21.45
CA VAL A 25 15.50 -10.52 20.10
C VAL A 25 16.67 -9.60 19.77
N SER A 26 17.86 -10.18 19.63
CA SER A 26 19.07 -9.42 19.29
C SER A 26 18.94 -8.82 17.89
N THR A 27 19.26 -7.54 17.75
CA THR A 27 19.37 -6.85 16.46
C THR A 27 20.78 -6.93 15.88
N ALA A 28 21.72 -7.56 16.58
CA ALA A 28 23.11 -7.67 16.15
C ALA A 28 23.24 -8.45 14.83
N LYS A 29 24.20 -8.05 14.00
CA LYS A 29 24.51 -8.70 12.73
C LYS A 29 25.05 -10.13 12.98
N PRO A 30 24.34 -11.18 12.55
CA PRO A 30 24.82 -12.56 12.69
C PRO A 30 25.97 -12.82 11.73
N PRO A 31 26.88 -13.78 12.00
CA PRO A 31 27.93 -14.15 11.06
C PRO A 31 27.34 -14.68 9.74
N PRO A 32 27.95 -14.36 8.57
CA PRO A 32 27.47 -14.87 7.30
C PRO A 32 27.71 -16.39 7.22
N THR A 33 26.65 -17.16 6.95
CA THR A 33 26.73 -18.62 6.74
C THR A 33 26.00 -19.01 5.46
N PRO A 34 26.35 -20.14 4.81
CA PRO A 34 25.63 -20.62 3.63
C PRO A 34 24.12 -20.81 3.87
N ALA A 35 23.75 -21.34 5.06
CA ALA A 35 22.36 -21.52 5.44
C ALA A 35 21.60 -20.19 5.56
N LEU A 36 22.24 -19.15 6.11
CA LEU A 36 21.63 -17.82 6.21
C LEU A 36 21.49 -17.16 4.83
N LEU A 37 22.43 -17.38 3.92
CA LEU A 37 22.34 -16.91 2.54
C LEU A 37 21.19 -17.61 1.79
N GLU A 38 21.04 -18.92 1.95
CA GLU A 38 19.94 -19.70 1.35
C GLU A 38 18.58 -19.25 1.90
N ALA A 39 18.46 -19.06 3.21
CA ALA A 39 17.26 -18.50 3.83
C ALA A 39 16.94 -17.10 3.28
N GLY A 40 17.96 -16.27 3.08
CA GLY A 40 17.86 -14.95 2.45
C GLY A 40 17.33 -15.03 1.01
N GLN A 41 17.84 -15.97 0.22
CA GLN A 41 17.38 -16.21 -1.16
C GLN A 41 15.90 -16.63 -1.22
N GLN A 42 15.48 -17.59 -0.39
CA GLN A 42 14.09 -18.05 -0.36
C GLN A 42 13.15 -16.91 0.03
N LEU A 43 13.53 -16.14 1.05
CA LEU A 43 12.76 -15.00 1.52
C LEU A 43 12.70 -13.87 0.48
N TYR A 44 13.81 -13.58 -0.20
CA TYR A 44 13.87 -12.59 -1.28
C TYR A 44 12.95 -12.99 -2.43
N ASN A 45 12.96 -14.26 -2.84
CA ASN A 45 12.09 -14.75 -3.91
C ASN A 45 10.61 -14.61 -3.55
N LYS A 46 10.25 -14.87 -2.28
CA LYS A 46 8.88 -14.73 -1.77
C LYS A 46 8.43 -13.26 -1.67
N GLN A 47 9.30 -12.35 -1.23
CA GLN A 47 8.90 -11.03 -0.74
C GLN A 47 9.40 -9.84 -1.58
N CYS A 48 10.49 -10.00 -2.34
CA CYS A 48 11.21 -8.91 -2.99
C CYS A 48 11.26 -9.05 -4.52
N ALA A 49 11.37 -10.27 -5.03
CA ALA A 49 11.58 -10.55 -6.46
C ALA A 49 10.44 -10.07 -7.36
N VAL A 50 9.21 -9.96 -6.85
CA VAL A 50 8.07 -9.44 -7.61
C VAL A 50 8.30 -7.99 -8.09
N CYS A 51 9.06 -7.19 -7.32
CA CYS A 51 9.43 -5.83 -7.68
C CYS A 51 10.86 -5.75 -8.23
N HIS A 52 11.84 -6.34 -7.54
CA HIS A 52 13.26 -6.20 -7.86
C HIS A 52 13.78 -7.22 -8.88
N GLY A 53 12.96 -8.18 -9.29
CA GLY A 53 13.35 -9.28 -10.17
C GLY A 53 14.14 -10.37 -9.42
N PRO A 54 14.09 -11.63 -9.90
CA PRO A 54 14.81 -12.75 -9.26
C PRO A 54 16.33 -12.59 -9.28
N LYS A 55 16.86 -11.76 -10.20
CA LYS A 55 18.28 -11.42 -10.31
C LYS A 55 18.64 -10.07 -9.68
N GLY A 56 17.67 -9.36 -9.10
CA GLY A 56 17.90 -8.04 -8.51
C GLY A 56 18.04 -6.90 -9.49
N ALA A 57 17.68 -7.06 -10.77
CA ALA A 57 17.86 -6.03 -11.80
C ALA A 57 16.79 -4.92 -11.80
N GLY A 58 15.90 -4.89 -10.81
CA GLY A 58 14.82 -3.89 -10.73
C GLY A 58 13.72 -4.10 -11.77
N ASP A 59 13.64 -5.28 -12.37
CA ASP A 59 12.82 -5.65 -13.54
C ASP A 59 11.77 -6.73 -13.22
N GLY A 60 11.38 -6.85 -11.94
CA GLY A 60 10.35 -7.80 -11.53
C GLY A 60 9.00 -7.55 -12.23
N GLN A 61 8.11 -8.54 -12.19
CA GLN A 61 6.80 -8.47 -12.86
C GLN A 61 6.02 -7.19 -12.52
N ALA A 62 6.15 -6.67 -11.29
CA ALA A 62 5.52 -5.44 -10.84
C ALA A 62 6.24 -4.16 -11.29
N ALA A 63 7.53 -4.20 -11.67
CA ALA A 63 8.38 -3.02 -11.83
C ALA A 63 7.82 -1.99 -12.83
N HIS A 64 7.14 -2.44 -13.89
CA HIS A 64 6.49 -1.55 -14.86
C HIS A 64 5.32 -0.77 -14.25
N LEU A 65 4.67 -1.31 -13.22
CA LEU A 65 3.55 -0.72 -12.46
C LEU A 65 4.00 0.10 -11.25
N LEU A 66 5.30 0.35 -11.06
CA LEU A 66 5.80 1.08 -9.90
C LEU A 66 6.54 2.34 -10.33
N TYR A 67 6.31 3.40 -9.57
CA TYR A 67 7.04 4.65 -9.72
C TYR A 67 7.15 5.37 -8.35
N PRO A 68 8.37 5.62 -7.82
CA PRO A 68 9.69 5.40 -8.42
C PRO A 68 10.01 3.93 -8.72
N LYS A 69 10.92 3.69 -9.67
CA LYS A 69 11.29 2.34 -10.07
C LYS A 69 12.01 1.58 -8.93
N PRO A 70 11.80 0.25 -8.81
CA PRO A 70 12.58 -0.60 -7.93
C PRO A 70 14.08 -0.44 -8.19
N ARG A 71 14.89 -0.57 -7.15
CA ARG A 71 16.34 -0.46 -7.28
C ARG A 71 16.90 -1.68 -8.02
N ASP A 72 17.74 -1.43 -9.01
CA ASP A 72 18.67 -2.40 -9.57
C ASP A 72 19.86 -2.58 -8.61
N PHE A 73 19.97 -3.76 -8.02
CA PHE A 73 21.04 -4.14 -7.10
C PHE A 73 22.31 -4.57 -7.83
N THR A 74 22.22 -4.96 -9.11
CA THR A 74 23.38 -5.50 -9.87
C THR A 74 24.47 -4.46 -10.09
N GLN A 75 24.13 -3.17 -9.98
CA GLN A 75 25.07 -2.06 -10.08
C GLN A 75 25.78 -1.74 -8.75
N GLY A 76 25.32 -2.29 -7.62
CA GLY A 76 25.86 -1.95 -6.29
C GLY A 76 25.61 -0.51 -5.84
N GLU A 77 24.82 0.27 -6.58
CA GLU A 77 24.50 1.66 -6.27
C GLU A 77 23.25 1.76 -5.40
N PHE A 78 23.37 2.37 -4.21
CA PHE A 78 22.27 2.53 -3.28
C PHE A 78 22.02 3.99 -2.97
N ARG A 79 20.74 4.36 -2.80
CA ARG A 79 20.37 5.74 -2.47
C ARG A 79 20.66 6.12 -1.02
N LEU A 80 20.62 5.17 -0.09
CA LEU A 80 20.76 5.42 1.35
C LEU A 80 22.14 4.93 1.75
N VAL A 81 23.05 5.84 2.08
CA VAL A 81 24.45 5.53 2.40
C VAL A 81 24.91 6.35 3.59
N SER A 82 25.83 5.79 4.38
CA SER A 82 26.50 6.47 5.48
C SER A 82 28.02 6.59 5.28
N THR A 83 28.48 6.51 4.03
CA THR A 83 29.89 6.66 3.66
C THR A 83 30.11 7.86 2.73
N ASP A 84 31.31 8.44 2.77
CA ASP A 84 31.75 9.51 1.87
C ASP A 84 32.08 9.00 0.45
N THR A 85 32.31 7.68 0.31
CA THR A 85 32.53 6.99 -0.97
C THR A 85 31.23 6.62 -1.69
N MET A 86 30.07 7.00 -1.15
CA MET A 86 28.74 6.69 -1.69
C MET A 86 28.42 5.18 -1.77
N GLN A 87 29.13 4.35 -1.00
CA GLN A 87 28.84 2.93 -0.88
C GLN A 87 27.96 2.65 0.34
N ALA A 88 26.90 1.88 0.17
CA ALA A 88 26.07 1.46 1.32
C ALA A 88 26.85 0.48 2.21
N THR A 89 26.74 0.66 3.52
CA THR A 89 27.12 -0.34 4.54
C THR A 89 26.05 -1.43 4.66
N ASP A 90 26.37 -2.53 5.33
CA ASP A 90 25.36 -3.57 5.60
C ASP A 90 24.28 -3.05 6.56
N GLU A 91 24.64 -2.16 7.47
CA GLU A 91 23.73 -1.44 8.35
C GLU A 91 22.80 -0.50 7.57
N ASP A 92 23.28 0.20 6.55
CA ASP A 92 22.43 1.01 5.66
C ASP A 92 21.36 0.15 4.98
N LEU A 93 21.76 -1.02 4.45
CA LEU A 93 20.85 -1.96 3.82
C LEU A 93 19.86 -2.54 4.84
N PHE A 94 20.32 -2.91 6.03
CA PHE A 94 19.49 -3.43 7.10
C PHE A 94 18.42 -2.42 7.53
N LEU A 95 18.80 -1.15 7.71
CA LEU A 95 17.87 -0.07 8.03
C LEU A 95 16.88 0.18 6.89
N THR A 96 17.35 0.14 5.65
CA THR A 96 16.51 0.28 4.45
C THR A 96 15.47 -0.84 4.35
N VAL A 97 15.85 -2.10 4.56
CA VAL A 97 14.89 -3.21 4.60
C VAL A 97 13.94 -3.05 5.78
N THR A 98 14.44 -2.67 6.95
CA THR A 98 13.62 -2.51 8.17
C THR A 98 12.49 -1.51 7.96
N ARG A 99 12.82 -0.26 7.58
CA ARG A 99 11.83 0.82 7.44
C ARG A 99 11.16 0.88 6.07
N GLY A 100 11.65 0.08 5.10
CA GLY A 100 11.32 0.24 3.69
C GLY A 100 11.96 1.50 3.11
N MET A 101 11.37 2.01 2.03
CA MET A 101 11.71 3.33 1.50
C MET A 101 10.45 4.19 1.42
N PRO A 102 10.14 4.98 2.47
CA PRO A 102 9.06 5.95 2.42
C PRO A 102 9.23 6.87 1.20
N GLY A 103 8.12 7.19 0.53
CA GLY A 103 8.19 7.86 -0.79
C GLY A 103 8.37 6.90 -1.96
N SER A 104 8.19 5.59 -1.75
CA SER A 104 8.19 4.57 -2.81
C SER A 104 7.19 3.44 -2.48
N ALA A 105 7.06 2.47 -3.39
CA ALA A 105 6.27 1.27 -3.15
C ALA A 105 6.96 0.23 -2.24
N MET A 106 8.19 0.48 -1.77
CA MET A 106 8.93 -0.46 -0.90
C MET A 106 8.43 -0.36 0.55
N PRO A 107 7.69 -1.36 1.05
CA PRO A 107 7.13 -1.34 2.40
C PRO A 107 8.20 -1.57 3.48
N PRO A 108 7.90 -1.28 4.75
CA PRO A 108 8.70 -1.74 5.87
C PRO A 108 8.59 -3.25 6.07
N TRP A 109 9.70 -3.86 6.50
CA TRP A 109 9.78 -5.29 6.80
C TRP A 109 10.01 -5.55 8.30
N GLU A 110 9.52 -4.66 9.17
CA GLU A 110 9.59 -4.79 10.63
C GLU A 110 8.88 -6.06 11.16
N LEU A 111 7.94 -6.63 10.38
CA LEU A 111 7.28 -7.91 10.69
C LEU A 111 8.22 -9.13 10.58
N LEU A 112 9.33 -8.99 9.86
CA LEU A 112 10.37 -10.02 9.78
C LEU A 112 11.32 -9.90 10.98
N SER A 113 11.79 -11.05 11.47
CA SER A 113 12.78 -11.07 12.54
C SER A 113 14.07 -10.34 12.10
N PRO A 114 14.87 -9.79 13.04
CA PRO A 114 16.15 -9.20 12.68
C PRO A 114 17.07 -10.17 11.92
N GLU A 115 17.09 -11.45 12.28
CA GLU A 115 17.86 -12.48 11.58
C GLU A 115 17.40 -12.65 10.12
N GLN A 116 16.08 -12.68 9.86
CA GLN A 116 15.53 -12.74 8.51
C GLN A 116 15.89 -11.50 7.68
N ARG A 117 15.87 -10.32 8.29
CA ARG A 117 16.31 -9.07 7.62
C ARG A 117 17.80 -9.08 7.32
N TRP A 118 18.64 -9.60 8.21
CA TRP A 118 20.07 -9.80 7.93
C TRP A 118 20.31 -10.83 6.82
N ALA A 119 19.52 -11.91 6.78
CA ALA A 119 19.56 -12.89 5.69
C ALA A 119 19.29 -12.23 4.32
N LEU A 120 18.29 -11.33 4.27
CA LEU A 120 18.01 -10.52 3.07
C LEU A 120 19.18 -9.62 2.69
N VAL A 121 19.83 -8.96 3.66
CA VAL A 121 21.01 -8.12 3.39
C VAL A 121 22.13 -8.94 2.76
N TYR A 122 22.43 -10.13 3.28
CA TYR A 122 23.45 -11.01 2.69
C TYR A 122 23.11 -11.45 1.28
N TYR A 123 21.84 -11.76 1.00
CA TYR A 123 21.42 -12.10 -0.34
C TYR A 123 21.45 -10.91 -1.30
N ILE A 124 21.04 -9.71 -0.87
CA ILE A 124 21.15 -8.47 -1.67
C ILE A 124 22.61 -8.20 -2.01
N ARG A 125 23.55 -8.36 -1.05
CA ARG A 125 24.99 -8.26 -1.32
C ARG A 125 25.46 -9.27 -2.35
N HIS A 126 25.02 -10.52 -2.23
CA HIS A 126 25.31 -11.55 -3.22
C HIS A 126 24.85 -11.16 -4.64
N LEU A 127 23.68 -10.54 -4.78
CA LEU A 127 23.16 -10.05 -6.07
C LEU A 127 23.99 -8.91 -6.68
N THR A 128 24.68 -8.10 -5.86
CA THR A 128 25.54 -7.02 -6.37
C THR A 128 26.82 -7.52 -7.04
N GLY A 129 27.20 -8.79 -6.80
CA GLY A 129 28.49 -9.32 -7.26
C GLY A 129 29.73 -8.69 -6.59
N ALA A 130 29.54 -7.74 -5.67
CA ALA A 130 30.62 -7.07 -4.96
C ALA A 130 31.15 -7.95 -3.80
N SER A 131 32.46 -8.19 -3.80
CA SER A 131 33.16 -9.00 -2.79
C SER A 131 34.00 -8.18 -1.82
N GLY A 132 33.86 -6.85 -1.85
CA GLY A 132 34.65 -5.92 -1.03
C GLY A 132 33.98 -5.56 0.29
N SER A 133 34.76 -5.50 1.37
CA SER A 133 34.34 -4.86 2.61
C SER A 133 34.40 -3.34 2.48
N ILE A 134 33.43 -2.64 3.05
CA ILE A 134 33.47 -1.17 3.18
C ILE A 134 34.64 -0.78 4.06
N ASP A 135 35.43 0.20 3.63
CA ASP A 135 36.50 0.79 4.45
C ASP A 135 35.87 1.52 5.65
N PRO A 136 36.17 1.12 6.90
CA PRO A 136 35.65 1.81 8.08
C PRO A 136 36.01 3.30 8.13
N ALA A 137 37.12 3.71 7.51
CA ALA A 137 37.53 5.11 7.45
C ALA A 137 36.61 5.97 6.55
N SER A 138 35.86 5.34 5.64
CA SER A 138 34.90 6.02 4.76
C SER A 138 33.56 6.32 5.44
N ILE A 139 33.32 5.78 6.65
CA ILE A 139 32.07 6.01 7.38
C ILE A 139 32.03 7.48 7.82
N ILE A 140 30.96 8.17 7.45
CA ILE A 140 30.75 9.57 7.81
C ILE A 140 30.68 9.69 9.34
N HIS A 141 31.59 10.48 9.90
CA HIS A 141 31.54 10.84 11.31
C HIS A 141 30.42 11.85 11.52
N VAL A 142 29.38 11.45 12.27
CA VAL A 142 28.31 12.36 12.67
C VAL A 142 28.69 12.98 14.02
N PRO A 143 28.92 14.29 14.08
CA PRO A 143 29.29 14.99 15.31
C PRO A 143 28.12 14.95 16.32
N PRO A 144 28.36 15.23 17.61
CA PRO A 144 27.26 15.39 18.57
C PRO A 144 26.28 16.50 18.13
N GLU A 145 25.00 16.30 18.39
CA GLU A 145 23.96 17.29 18.12
C GLU A 145 24.18 18.57 18.93
N THR A 146 23.96 19.72 18.28
CA THR A 146 24.04 21.03 18.92
C THR A 146 22.70 21.40 19.57
N LEU A 147 22.67 22.48 20.34
CA LEU A 147 21.41 22.97 20.92
C LEU A 147 20.52 23.57 19.83
N LYS A 148 19.28 23.09 19.73
CA LYS A 148 18.26 23.69 18.86
C LYS A 148 17.82 25.05 19.42
N THR A 149 18.25 26.13 18.78
CA THR A 149 17.89 27.52 19.14
C THR A 149 17.04 28.18 18.06
N ALA A 150 16.28 29.23 18.41
CA ALA A 150 15.51 29.99 17.43
C ALA A 150 16.40 30.71 16.41
N GLU A 151 17.54 31.24 16.85
CA GLU A 151 18.53 31.87 15.96
C GLU A 151 19.16 30.87 15.00
N GLY A 152 19.54 29.68 15.50
CA GLY A 152 20.05 28.59 14.67
C GLY A 152 19.01 28.12 13.64
N LEU A 153 17.74 28.07 14.01
CA LEU A 153 16.65 27.73 13.08
C LEU A 153 16.54 28.74 11.93
N GLU A 154 16.66 30.03 12.22
CA GLU A 154 16.64 31.09 11.19
C GLU A 154 17.89 31.04 10.30
N ARG A 155 19.08 30.76 10.85
CA ARG A 155 20.28 30.49 10.05
C ARG A 155 20.10 29.27 9.15
N GLY A 156 19.55 28.18 9.68
CA GLY A 156 19.19 26.98 8.92
C GLY A 156 18.22 27.27 7.77
N ARG A 157 17.21 28.11 8.01
CA ARG A 157 16.28 28.59 6.97
C ARG A 157 17.00 29.34 5.85
N GLN A 158 17.95 30.22 6.20
CA GLN A 158 18.73 30.97 5.22
C GLN A 158 19.64 30.06 4.40
N LEU A 159 20.30 29.08 5.03
CA LEU A 159 21.10 28.06 4.34
C LEU A 159 20.24 27.26 3.36
N PHE A 160 19.06 26.82 3.80
CA PHE A 160 18.12 26.08 2.96
C PHE A 160 17.66 26.90 1.75
N ALA A 161 17.35 28.18 1.94
CA ALA A 161 16.96 29.08 0.85
C ALA A 161 18.07 29.25 -0.20
N GLN A 162 19.34 29.23 0.22
CA GLN A 162 20.49 29.43 -0.66
C GLN A 162 20.84 28.17 -1.46
N ALA A 163 20.76 26.98 -0.84
CA ALA A 163 21.29 25.74 -1.44
C ALA A 163 20.22 24.70 -1.80
N CYS A 164 19.08 24.68 -1.12
CA CYS A 164 18.10 23.59 -1.24
C CYS A 164 16.82 24.03 -1.97
N ALA A 165 16.40 25.29 -1.79
CA ALA A 165 15.10 25.78 -2.28
C ALA A 165 14.98 25.83 -3.81
N SER A 166 16.09 25.84 -4.55
CA SER A 166 16.06 25.75 -6.02
C SER A 166 15.40 24.45 -6.51
N CYS A 167 15.54 23.36 -5.75
CA CYS A 167 14.90 22.07 -6.02
C CYS A 167 13.69 21.82 -5.12
N HIS A 168 13.83 22.05 -3.80
CA HIS A 168 12.79 21.72 -2.83
C HIS A 168 11.71 22.82 -2.67
N GLY A 169 11.88 23.97 -3.31
CA GLY A 169 11.05 25.16 -3.08
C GLY A 169 11.36 25.83 -1.74
N PRO A 170 11.01 27.13 -1.55
CA PRO A 170 11.35 27.88 -0.35
C PRO A 170 10.71 27.33 0.93
N LEU A 171 9.56 26.66 0.79
CA LEU A 171 8.81 26.05 1.89
C LEU A 171 9.03 24.52 1.97
N GLY A 172 9.93 23.96 1.17
CA GLY A 172 10.23 22.53 1.16
C GLY A 172 9.14 21.65 0.54
N LYS A 173 8.22 22.20 -0.27
CA LYS A 173 7.11 21.45 -0.89
C LYS A 173 7.50 20.63 -2.13
N GLY A 174 8.76 20.69 -2.55
CA GLY A 174 9.23 20.03 -3.76
C GLY A 174 8.81 20.75 -5.06
N ASP A 175 8.51 22.04 -4.97
CA ASP A 175 8.01 22.92 -6.04
C ASP A 175 9.06 23.96 -6.48
N GLY A 176 10.35 23.62 -6.38
CA GLY A 176 11.44 24.46 -6.85
C GLY A 176 11.47 24.67 -8.37
N HIS A 177 12.16 25.72 -8.83
CA HIS A 177 12.18 26.14 -10.24
C HIS A 177 13.15 25.36 -11.15
N GLN A 178 13.96 24.45 -10.60
CA GLN A 178 14.90 23.65 -11.40
C GLN A 178 14.16 22.65 -12.31
N THR A 179 14.66 22.47 -13.54
CA THR A 179 14.02 21.66 -14.58
C THR A 179 14.60 20.25 -14.72
N ILE A 180 15.74 19.96 -14.09
CA ILE A 180 16.40 18.65 -14.15
C ILE A 180 15.88 17.77 -13.03
N HIS A 181 15.00 16.86 -13.41
CA HIS A 181 14.39 15.90 -12.51
C HIS A 181 14.51 14.51 -13.09
N VAL A 182 15.69 14.07 -13.54
CA VAL A 182 15.91 12.65 -13.90
C VAL A 182 16.99 12.04 -13.02
N ASP A 183 16.83 10.78 -12.66
CA ASP A 183 17.87 10.00 -12.00
C ASP A 183 18.92 9.51 -13.01
N ASN A 184 19.97 8.85 -12.53
CA ASN A 184 21.05 8.36 -13.38
C ASN A 184 20.62 7.30 -14.42
N LEU A 185 19.40 6.78 -14.32
CA LEU A 185 18.80 5.84 -15.28
C LEU A 185 17.81 6.55 -16.23
N GLY A 186 17.70 7.87 -16.15
CA GLY A 186 16.80 8.67 -17.00
C GLY A 186 15.34 8.67 -16.54
N TYR A 187 15.01 8.06 -15.40
CA TYR A 187 13.65 8.13 -14.87
C TYR A 187 13.40 9.47 -14.23
N PRO A 188 12.21 10.08 -14.41
CA PRO A 188 11.91 11.30 -13.72
C PRO A 188 12.03 11.12 -12.19
N ILE A 189 12.38 12.16 -11.45
CA ILE A 189 12.48 12.18 -10.00
C ILE A 189 12.17 13.58 -9.49
N LYS A 190 10.98 13.75 -8.92
CA LYS A 190 10.61 14.98 -8.24
C LYS A 190 11.23 15.02 -6.83
N PRO A 191 11.80 16.16 -6.39
CA PRO A 191 12.09 16.40 -4.98
C PRO A 191 10.86 16.11 -4.12
N ARG A 192 11.07 15.68 -2.88
CA ARG A 192 9.94 15.40 -1.99
C ARG A 192 9.44 16.68 -1.33
N ASP A 193 8.12 16.73 -1.16
CA ASP A 193 7.49 17.57 -0.15
C ASP A 193 7.97 17.12 1.23
N LEU A 194 8.87 17.91 1.80
CA LEU A 194 9.44 17.71 3.13
C LEU A 194 8.43 18.04 4.23
N THR A 195 7.35 18.78 3.93
CA THR A 195 6.29 19.08 4.88
C THR A 195 5.35 17.89 5.09
N ALA A 196 5.32 16.95 4.13
CA ALA A 196 4.51 15.74 4.18
C ALA A 196 5.00 14.70 5.20
N GLY A 197 6.16 14.90 5.84
CA GLY A 197 6.71 13.94 6.81
C GLY A 197 7.16 12.60 6.22
N ILE A 198 7.37 12.54 4.90
CA ILE A 198 7.77 11.33 4.16
C ILE A 198 9.21 11.51 3.65
N PHE A 199 10.20 11.23 4.50
CA PHE A 199 11.61 11.31 4.10
C PHE A 199 12.07 10.00 3.45
N LYS A 200 12.89 10.11 2.39
CA LYS A 200 13.61 8.94 1.84
C LYS A 200 14.67 8.49 2.86
N GLY A 201 14.30 7.52 3.70
CA GLY A 201 15.08 7.08 4.86
C GLY A 201 14.30 7.35 6.14
N SER A 202 14.73 8.35 6.91
CA SER A 202 14.02 8.84 8.09
C SER A 202 14.25 10.34 8.28
N SER A 203 13.49 10.94 9.19
CA SER A 203 13.64 12.31 9.69
C SER A 203 14.63 12.44 10.85
N GLU A 204 15.25 11.33 11.28
CA GLU A 204 16.20 11.31 12.39
C GLU A 204 17.44 12.14 12.05
N SER A 205 17.92 12.91 13.03
CA SER A 205 19.05 13.85 12.89
C SER A 205 20.27 13.20 12.22
N LYS A 206 20.66 12.00 12.65
CA LYS A 206 21.77 11.24 12.08
C LYS A 206 21.56 10.88 10.60
N ASP A 207 20.35 10.46 10.22
CA ASP A 207 20.05 10.05 8.85
C ASP A 207 19.99 11.26 7.91
N LEU A 208 19.45 12.38 8.39
CA LEU A 208 19.46 13.65 7.65
C LEU A 208 20.88 14.20 7.49
N TYR A 209 21.74 14.07 8.51
CA TYR A 209 23.16 14.43 8.41
C TYR A 209 23.86 13.62 7.32
N ASN A 210 23.78 12.28 7.38
CA ASN A 210 24.34 11.41 6.36
C ASN A 210 23.81 11.74 4.97
N ARG A 211 22.51 12.03 4.86
CA ARG A 211 21.86 12.40 3.61
C ARG A 211 22.42 13.69 3.02
N ILE A 212 22.61 14.73 3.81
CA ILE A 212 23.10 16.03 3.33
C ILE A 212 24.58 15.91 2.97
N VAL A 213 25.38 15.22 3.81
CA VAL A 213 26.82 15.05 3.58
C VAL A 213 27.09 14.14 2.38
N ALA A 214 26.49 12.95 2.30
CA ALA A 214 26.72 12.03 1.18
C ALA A 214 25.93 12.38 -0.09
N GLY A 215 24.83 13.13 0.05
CA GLY A 215 23.83 13.31 -0.99
C GLY A 215 22.90 12.09 -1.16
N LEU A 216 22.28 11.99 -2.34
CA LEU A 216 21.53 10.81 -2.77
C LEU A 216 22.19 10.23 -4.03
N PRO A 217 23.03 9.19 -3.90
CA PRO A 217 23.66 8.56 -5.05
C PRO A 217 22.64 8.15 -6.13
N GLY A 218 23.02 8.37 -7.39
CA GLY A 218 22.18 8.14 -8.55
C GLY A 218 21.03 9.14 -8.72
N SER A 219 20.97 10.24 -7.97
CA SER A 219 19.96 11.29 -8.14
C SER A 219 20.57 12.69 -8.23
N PRO A 220 19.79 13.71 -8.63
CA PRO A 220 20.28 15.09 -8.69
C PRO A 220 20.60 15.75 -7.33
N MET A 221 20.28 15.14 -6.18
CA MET A 221 20.59 15.74 -4.88
C MET A 221 22.07 15.52 -4.53
N PRO A 222 22.89 16.59 -4.52
CA PRO A 222 24.35 16.49 -4.43
C PRO A 222 24.81 16.23 -3.00
N SER A 223 26.11 15.93 -2.87
CA SER A 223 26.83 15.92 -1.61
C SER A 223 27.17 17.34 -1.17
N TYR A 224 27.04 17.62 0.12
CA TYR A 224 27.49 18.86 0.77
C TYR A 224 28.70 18.63 1.70
N ALA A 225 29.43 17.53 1.52
CA ALA A 225 30.64 17.25 2.29
C ALA A 225 31.65 18.40 2.15
N GLY A 226 32.09 18.96 3.28
CA GLY A 226 33.06 20.06 3.32
C GLY A 226 32.52 21.42 2.86
N VAL A 227 31.24 21.53 2.50
CA VAL A 227 30.62 22.81 2.08
C VAL A 227 30.20 23.65 3.30
N TYR A 228 29.68 22.98 4.33
CA TYR A 228 29.20 23.60 5.55
C TYR A 228 29.96 23.07 6.77
N THR A 229 30.05 23.89 7.80
CA THR A 229 30.50 23.45 9.13
C THR A 229 29.45 22.54 9.79
N ASP A 230 29.87 21.73 10.76
CA ASP A 230 28.97 20.84 11.51
C ASP A 230 27.81 21.61 12.18
N GLU A 231 28.08 22.81 12.70
CA GLU A 231 27.06 23.68 13.31
C GLU A 231 26.02 24.12 12.27
N GLN A 232 26.47 24.56 11.09
CA GLN A 232 25.57 24.94 9.98
C GLN A 232 24.74 23.76 9.47
N LEU A 233 25.31 22.54 9.43
CA LEU A 233 24.58 21.33 9.07
C LEU A 233 23.48 21.02 10.09
N TRP A 234 23.77 21.13 11.39
CA TRP A 234 22.74 20.93 12.42
C TRP A 234 21.61 21.96 12.34
N GLU A 235 21.95 23.23 12.13
CA GLU A 235 20.97 24.31 11.93
C GLU A 235 20.06 24.03 10.74
N LEU A 236 20.64 23.61 9.61
CA LEU A 236 19.91 23.21 8.41
C LEU A 236 18.98 22.00 8.67
N ILE A 237 19.47 20.97 9.37
CA ILE A 237 18.69 19.79 9.74
C ILE A 237 17.50 20.17 10.63
N TYR A 238 17.71 21.02 11.64
CA TYR A 238 16.65 21.50 12.51
C TYR A 238 15.59 22.30 11.76
N TYR A 239 16.01 23.09 10.76
CA TYR A 239 15.08 23.77 9.87
C TYR A 239 14.27 22.77 9.04
N VAL A 240 14.92 21.79 8.39
CA VAL A 240 14.23 20.76 7.60
C VAL A 240 13.22 19.98 8.45
N GLN A 241 13.58 19.58 9.67
CA GLN A 241 12.66 18.92 10.60
C GLN A 241 11.51 19.85 11.04
N SER A 242 11.74 21.16 11.15
CA SER A 242 10.70 22.12 11.53
C SER A 242 9.63 22.34 10.46
N LEU A 243 9.92 21.96 9.20
CA LEU A 243 8.95 22.01 8.10
C LEU A 243 7.81 21.00 8.26
N VAL A 244 8.03 19.94 9.06
CA VAL A 244 7.05 18.88 9.28
C VAL A 244 6.09 19.28 10.39
N PRO A 245 4.78 19.41 10.12
CA PRO A 245 3.81 19.69 11.16
C PRO A 245 3.73 18.54 12.18
N PRO A 246 3.47 18.84 13.47
CA PRO A 246 3.36 17.81 14.51
C PRO A 246 2.35 16.71 14.15
N GLY A 247 2.76 15.45 14.34
CA GLY A 247 1.91 14.26 14.13
C GLY A 247 1.75 13.81 12.66
N VAL A 248 2.24 14.56 11.67
CA VAL A 248 2.16 14.18 10.26
C VAL A 248 2.90 12.86 9.99
N GLU A 249 4.12 12.70 10.51
CA GLU A 249 4.92 11.48 10.28
C GLU A 249 4.24 10.20 10.78
N GLU A 250 3.58 10.25 11.95
CA GLU A 250 2.86 9.09 12.47
C GLU A 250 1.64 8.72 11.62
N ARG A 251 1.02 9.70 10.95
CA ARG A 251 -0.13 9.45 10.06
C ARG A 251 0.26 8.80 8.74
N VAL A 252 1.45 9.10 8.21
CA VAL A 252 1.91 8.59 6.90
C VAL A 252 2.80 7.34 7.03
N ARG A 253 3.21 6.98 8.25
CA ARG A 253 4.06 5.79 8.47
C ARG A 253 3.26 4.50 8.35
N LEU A 254 3.66 3.66 7.40
CA LEU A 254 3.15 2.29 7.28
C LEU A 254 3.56 1.47 8.51
N ARG A 255 2.57 1.00 9.28
CA ARG A 255 2.76 0.10 10.42
C ARG A 255 1.64 -0.92 10.47
N ALA A 256 1.96 -2.15 10.85
CA ALA A 256 0.94 -3.17 11.08
C ALA A 256 0.04 -2.72 12.24
N ARG A 257 -1.27 -2.87 12.08
CA ARG A 257 -2.29 -2.45 13.05
C ARG A 257 -3.22 -3.62 13.31
N HIS A 258 -3.90 -3.57 14.46
CA HIS A 258 -4.91 -4.55 14.85
C HIS A 258 -6.29 -3.91 14.75
N ILE A 259 -7.15 -4.49 13.93
CA ILE A 259 -8.55 -4.08 13.72
C ILE A 259 -9.42 -5.11 14.43
N ARG A 260 -10.23 -4.65 15.39
CA ARG A 260 -11.19 -5.52 16.09
C ARG A 260 -12.57 -5.32 15.46
N ALA A 261 -13.12 -6.38 14.88
CA ALA A 261 -14.51 -6.39 14.47
C ALA A 261 -15.38 -6.59 15.72
N ARG A 262 -16.07 -5.53 16.13
CA ARG A 262 -16.90 -5.55 17.34
C ARG A 262 -18.19 -6.33 17.10
N ARG A 263 -18.56 -7.19 18.05
CA ARG A 263 -19.83 -7.91 17.95
C ARG A 263 -21.02 -7.02 18.32
N ILE A 264 -22.04 -6.98 17.48
CA ILE A 264 -23.33 -6.31 17.75
C ILE A 264 -24.51 -7.29 17.76
N ARG A 265 -25.65 -6.84 18.29
CA ARG A 265 -26.92 -7.56 18.23
C ARG A 265 -27.80 -6.95 17.15
N GLY A 266 -28.52 -7.79 16.41
CA GLY A 266 -29.30 -7.35 15.24
C GLY A 266 -28.45 -7.30 13.97
N GLY A 267 -29.05 -6.91 12.85
CA GLY A 267 -28.35 -6.82 11.56
C GLY A 267 -27.46 -5.59 11.48
N ILE A 268 -26.36 -5.69 10.74
CA ILE A 268 -25.40 -4.60 10.56
C ILE A 268 -25.94 -3.62 9.51
N PRO A 269 -26.11 -2.31 9.78
CA PRO A 269 -26.62 -1.37 8.79
C PRO A 269 -25.64 -1.18 7.62
N LEU A 270 -26.17 -1.10 6.39
CA LEU A 270 -25.39 -0.66 5.22
C LEU A 270 -25.18 0.85 5.18
N GLU A 271 -26.00 1.62 5.90
CA GLU A 271 -25.89 3.09 5.94
C GLU A 271 -24.60 3.52 6.64
N PRO A 272 -23.66 4.22 5.95
CA PRO A 272 -22.39 4.65 6.56
C PRO A 272 -22.56 5.58 7.76
N THR A 273 -23.65 6.34 7.81
CA THR A 273 -23.95 7.29 8.89
C THR A 273 -24.68 6.68 10.09
N ALA A 274 -25.01 5.38 10.05
CA ALA A 274 -25.77 4.73 11.11
C ALA A 274 -25.04 4.71 12.46
N ASP A 275 -25.79 4.92 13.55
CA ASP A 275 -25.24 5.00 14.91
C ASP A 275 -24.50 3.73 15.38
N ALA A 276 -24.80 2.57 14.80
CA ALA A 276 -24.08 1.32 15.09
C ALA A 276 -22.57 1.47 14.89
N TRP A 277 -22.13 2.24 13.88
CA TRP A 277 -20.72 2.46 13.58
C TRP A 277 -19.98 3.22 14.67
N ARG A 278 -20.67 4.04 15.47
CA ARG A 278 -20.08 4.74 16.63
C ARG A 278 -19.60 3.79 17.72
N THR A 279 -20.07 2.55 17.72
CA THR A 279 -19.65 1.53 18.70
C THR A 279 -18.33 0.87 18.33
N ALA A 280 -17.91 0.90 17.07
CA ALA A 280 -16.66 0.32 16.61
C ALA A 280 -15.49 1.30 16.83
N HIS A 281 -14.34 0.77 17.24
CA HIS A 281 -13.12 1.57 17.37
C HIS A 281 -12.56 1.90 15.97
N PRO A 282 -12.34 3.18 15.65
CA PRO A 282 -11.67 3.56 14.40
C PRO A 282 -10.18 3.24 14.47
N VAL A 283 -9.63 2.75 13.36
CA VAL A 283 -8.21 2.50 13.18
C VAL A 283 -7.73 3.21 11.93
N TRP A 284 -6.81 4.17 12.10
CA TRP A 284 -6.16 4.82 10.97
C TRP A 284 -5.08 3.92 10.37
N LEU A 285 -5.16 3.72 9.06
CA LEU A 285 -4.19 2.95 8.29
C LEU A 285 -3.56 3.88 7.25
N ALA A 286 -2.25 4.11 7.38
CA ALA A 286 -1.50 4.83 6.37
C ALA A 286 -1.52 4.04 5.04
N LEU A 287 -1.65 4.76 3.93
CA LEU A 287 -1.55 4.22 2.59
C LEU A 287 -0.33 4.79 1.89
N THR A 288 0.24 3.99 0.98
CA THR A 288 1.34 4.40 0.12
C THR A 288 0.91 4.28 -1.34
N PRO A 289 1.06 5.34 -2.17
CA PRO A 289 0.82 5.22 -3.58
C PRO A 289 1.88 4.31 -4.23
N LEU A 290 1.45 3.47 -5.17
CA LEU A 290 2.36 2.70 -6.02
C LEU A 290 2.98 3.58 -7.13
N TRP A 291 2.29 4.67 -7.48
CA TRP A 291 2.72 5.71 -8.39
C TRP A 291 2.72 7.04 -7.65
N TRP A 292 3.90 7.51 -7.27
CA TRP A 292 4.01 8.70 -6.43
C TRP A 292 3.75 10.00 -7.22
N GLY A 293 2.61 10.62 -6.95
CA GLY A 293 2.28 12.01 -7.27
C GLY A 293 2.17 12.88 -6.02
N ASP A 294 1.72 14.12 -6.18
CA ASP A 294 1.48 15.05 -5.07
C ASP A 294 0.09 14.80 -4.44
N ASP A 295 -0.91 14.62 -5.29
CA ASP A 295 -2.29 14.31 -4.91
C ASP A 295 -2.44 12.81 -4.66
N ARG A 296 -2.40 12.42 -3.38
CA ARG A 296 -2.48 11.03 -2.93
C ARG A 296 -3.45 10.89 -1.77
N VAL A 297 -4.06 9.72 -1.66
CA VAL A 297 -4.80 9.33 -0.45
C VAL A 297 -3.80 8.87 0.60
N GLU A 298 -3.61 9.64 1.67
CA GLU A 298 -2.60 9.38 2.70
C GLU A 298 -2.95 8.20 3.61
N GLY A 299 -4.23 7.90 3.76
CA GLY A 299 -4.70 6.87 4.66
C GLY A 299 -6.19 6.64 4.58
N VAL A 300 -6.62 5.56 5.22
CA VAL A 300 -8.02 5.20 5.37
C VAL A 300 -8.29 4.89 6.84
N GLU A 301 -9.36 5.46 7.38
CA GLU A 301 -9.90 5.07 8.67
C GLU A 301 -10.80 3.85 8.47
N VAL A 302 -10.60 2.82 9.29
CA VAL A 302 -11.36 1.57 9.23
C VAL A 302 -12.08 1.31 10.55
N ARG A 303 -13.37 0.98 10.46
CA ARG A 303 -14.17 0.39 11.55
C ARG A 303 -14.69 -0.97 11.10
N ALA A 304 -14.84 -1.90 12.03
CA ALA A 304 -15.31 -3.25 11.73
C ALA A 304 -16.39 -3.70 12.72
N LEU A 305 -17.45 -4.32 12.19
CA LEU A 305 -18.56 -4.88 12.97
C LEU A 305 -18.89 -6.29 12.48
N HIS A 306 -19.35 -7.16 13.38
CA HIS A 306 -19.98 -8.43 13.02
C HIS A 306 -21.19 -8.72 13.91
N ASP A 307 -22.12 -9.54 13.45
CA ASP A 307 -23.27 -10.01 14.24
C ASP A 307 -23.21 -11.53 14.54
N GLY A 308 -22.15 -12.19 14.08
CA GLY A 308 -21.96 -13.65 14.09
C GLY A 308 -22.49 -14.36 12.84
N LYS A 309 -23.12 -13.64 11.90
CA LYS A 309 -23.54 -14.13 10.58
C LYS A 309 -22.88 -13.37 9.44
N GLU A 310 -22.71 -12.06 9.59
CA GLU A 310 -22.09 -11.16 8.62
C GLU A 310 -20.92 -10.40 9.23
N LEU A 311 -19.96 -10.02 8.39
CA LEU A 311 -18.91 -9.05 8.67
C LEU A 311 -19.18 -7.80 7.84
N ALA A 312 -19.02 -6.64 8.45
CA ALA A 312 -19.02 -5.38 7.75
C ALA A 312 -17.81 -4.53 8.11
N LEU A 313 -17.27 -3.84 7.10
CA LEU A 313 -16.18 -2.88 7.23
C LEU A 313 -16.69 -1.52 6.76
N HIS A 314 -16.47 -0.49 7.57
CA HIS A 314 -16.67 0.90 7.22
C HIS A 314 -15.30 1.54 6.97
N LEU A 315 -15.14 2.11 5.79
CA LEU A 315 -13.94 2.77 5.30
C LEU A 315 -14.23 4.26 5.17
N SER A 316 -13.33 5.12 5.63
CA SER A 316 -13.43 6.56 5.45
C SER A 316 -12.09 7.17 5.03
N TRP A 317 -12.08 7.95 3.96
CA TRP A 317 -10.89 8.68 3.50
C TRP A 317 -11.24 10.04 2.91
N SER A 318 -10.29 10.96 2.99
CA SER A 318 -10.41 12.29 2.40
C SER A 318 -10.27 12.18 0.88
N ASP A 319 -11.23 12.75 0.16
CA ASP A 319 -11.21 12.90 -1.28
C ASP A 319 -11.98 14.17 -1.67
N PRO A 320 -11.28 15.26 -2.06
CA PRO A 320 -11.93 16.53 -2.38
C PRO A 320 -12.90 16.46 -3.56
N THR A 321 -12.76 15.44 -4.42
CA THR A 321 -13.59 15.22 -5.60
C THR A 321 -14.48 14.00 -5.41
N ARG A 322 -15.54 13.93 -6.22
CA ARG A 322 -16.46 12.79 -6.28
C ARG A 322 -16.45 12.28 -7.71
N ASP A 323 -15.56 11.34 -7.99
CA ASP A 323 -15.35 10.84 -9.33
C ASP A 323 -16.08 9.50 -9.48
N SER A 324 -17.22 9.50 -10.16
CA SER A 324 -18.05 8.30 -10.32
C SER A 324 -18.36 7.99 -11.78
N SER A 325 -17.82 8.71 -12.75
CA SER A 325 -18.04 8.40 -14.17
C SER A 325 -16.99 7.41 -14.68
N THR A 326 -17.40 6.56 -15.63
CA THR A 326 -16.50 5.73 -16.46
C THR A 326 -16.91 5.79 -17.93
N ILE A 327 -17.63 6.84 -18.32
CA ILE A 327 -18.26 6.94 -19.65
C ILE A 327 -17.26 7.52 -20.66
N ALA A 328 -16.62 8.65 -20.34
CA ALA A 328 -15.59 9.19 -21.21
C ALA A 328 -14.26 8.45 -21.03
N PRO A 329 -13.40 8.36 -22.08
CA PRO A 329 -12.11 7.68 -21.98
C PRO A 329 -11.16 8.25 -20.90
N GLN A 330 -11.34 9.52 -20.54
CA GLN A 330 -10.60 10.21 -19.49
C GLN A 330 -11.27 10.16 -18.10
N ASP A 331 -12.46 9.58 -18.00
CA ASP A 331 -13.19 9.49 -16.73
C ASP A 331 -12.71 8.25 -15.96
N PHE A 332 -12.22 8.48 -14.74
CA PHE A 332 -11.83 7.42 -13.83
C PHE A 332 -12.69 7.52 -12.57
N SER A 333 -13.17 6.37 -12.09
CA SER A 333 -14.00 6.31 -10.89
C SER A 333 -13.14 6.09 -9.65
N ASP A 334 -13.54 6.75 -8.56
CA ASP A 334 -13.11 6.42 -7.21
C ASP A 334 -13.43 4.96 -6.88
N GLY A 335 -12.61 4.38 -6.01
CA GLY A 335 -12.77 2.99 -5.61
C GLY A 335 -12.04 2.66 -4.31
N ALA A 336 -12.50 1.61 -3.65
CA ALA A 336 -11.90 1.12 -2.42
C ALA A 336 -11.98 -0.40 -2.39
N ALA A 337 -10.89 -1.05 -2.00
CA ALA A 337 -10.82 -2.50 -1.92
C ALA A 337 -10.28 -2.97 -0.58
N VAL A 338 -10.78 -4.11 -0.12
CA VAL A 338 -10.30 -4.84 1.05
C VAL A 338 -9.89 -6.23 0.63
N GLN A 339 -8.63 -6.57 0.86
CA GLN A 339 -8.03 -7.86 0.55
C GLN A 339 -7.85 -8.70 1.81
N PHE A 340 -8.13 -9.99 1.72
CA PHE A 340 -7.99 -10.96 2.81
C PHE A 340 -7.04 -12.10 2.41
N SER A 341 -6.23 -12.55 3.37
CA SER A 341 -5.54 -13.83 3.32
C SER A 341 -5.88 -14.65 4.56
N LEU A 342 -6.22 -15.92 4.33
CA LEU A 342 -6.52 -16.90 5.38
C LEU A 342 -5.28 -17.66 5.86
N GLU A 343 -4.14 -17.44 5.21
CA GLU A 343 -2.88 -18.08 5.59
C GLU A 343 -2.30 -17.45 6.86
N HIS A 344 -1.67 -18.29 7.69
CA HIS A 344 -0.94 -17.82 8.87
C HIS A 344 0.28 -16.97 8.49
N ASP A 345 0.95 -17.32 7.39
CA ASP A 345 2.08 -16.58 6.80
C ASP A 345 1.68 -16.12 5.40
N PRO A 346 1.01 -14.95 5.29
CA PRO A 346 0.43 -14.50 4.03
C PRO A 346 1.52 -14.27 2.96
N PRO A 347 1.16 -14.36 1.67
CA PRO A 347 2.05 -13.92 0.59
C PRO A 347 2.32 -12.42 0.71
N PHE A 348 3.21 -11.88 -0.12
CA PHE A 348 3.32 -10.43 -0.29
C PHE A 348 1.93 -9.82 -0.54
N PHE A 349 1.64 -8.63 0.02
CA PHE A 349 0.29 -8.01 -0.07
C PHE A 349 -0.11 -7.61 -1.50
N GLY A 350 0.78 -7.78 -2.49
CA GLY A 350 0.56 -7.58 -3.92
C GLY A 350 -0.32 -8.64 -4.59
N MET A 351 -1.51 -8.85 -4.04
CA MET A 351 -2.60 -9.62 -4.65
C MET A 351 -2.37 -11.14 -4.75
N GLY A 352 -1.61 -11.71 -3.81
CA GLY A 352 -1.38 -13.15 -3.71
C GLY A 352 -0.08 -13.60 -4.38
N ASP A 353 0.08 -14.91 -4.52
CA ASP A 353 1.26 -15.52 -5.15
C ASP A 353 0.86 -16.79 -5.92
N ALA A 354 1.26 -16.87 -7.20
CA ALA A 354 0.98 -18.00 -8.08
C ALA A 354 1.92 -19.20 -7.81
N GLY A 355 3.10 -18.95 -7.24
CA GLY A 355 4.12 -19.96 -6.93
C GLY A 355 3.82 -20.74 -5.66
N MET A 356 2.96 -20.20 -4.79
CA MET A 356 2.37 -20.95 -3.68
C MET A 356 1.10 -21.64 -4.21
N SER A 357 0.87 -22.92 -3.85
CA SER A 357 -0.36 -23.69 -4.19
C SER A 357 -1.66 -22.91 -3.90
N ALA A 358 -2.87 -23.46 -4.09
CA ALA A 358 -4.16 -22.78 -3.82
C ALA A 358 -4.26 -21.90 -2.53
N ARG A 359 -3.38 -22.13 -1.54
CA ARG A 359 -3.04 -21.30 -0.38
C ARG A 359 -2.52 -19.87 -0.65
N GLY A 360 -1.95 -19.57 -1.81
CA GLY A 360 -1.43 -18.23 -2.16
C GLY A 360 -2.49 -17.24 -2.66
N ALA A 361 -3.74 -17.69 -2.80
CA ALA A 361 -4.83 -16.87 -3.29
C ALA A 361 -5.30 -15.87 -2.21
N VAL A 362 -5.67 -14.68 -2.65
CA VAL A 362 -6.32 -13.66 -1.83
C VAL A 362 -7.72 -13.40 -2.35
N GLN A 363 -8.60 -13.00 -1.43
CA GLN A 363 -9.97 -12.62 -1.74
C GLN A 363 -10.14 -11.15 -1.48
N ILE A 364 -10.80 -10.45 -2.40
CA ILE A 364 -10.86 -9.01 -2.38
C ILE A 364 -12.32 -8.58 -2.55
N TRP A 365 -12.77 -7.67 -1.70
CA TRP A 365 -14.02 -6.95 -1.88
C TRP A 365 -13.68 -5.61 -2.50
N PHE A 366 -14.27 -5.28 -3.65
CA PHE A 366 -13.92 -4.08 -4.42
C PHE A 366 -15.16 -3.25 -4.71
N TRP A 367 -15.29 -2.14 -3.98
CA TRP A 367 -16.30 -1.10 -4.20
C TRP A 367 -15.84 -0.10 -5.25
N LYS A 368 -16.77 0.38 -6.08
CA LYS A 368 -16.55 1.42 -7.09
C LYS A 368 -17.64 2.48 -7.02
N ALA A 369 -17.25 3.76 -7.06
CA ALA A 369 -18.20 4.87 -7.04
C ALA A 369 -19.12 4.86 -8.26
N SER A 370 -18.63 4.47 -9.44
CA SER A 370 -19.46 4.33 -10.64
C SER A 370 -20.57 3.32 -10.47
N TRP A 371 -20.26 2.17 -9.88
CA TRP A 371 -21.25 1.13 -9.61
C TRP A 371 -22.27 1.54 -8.55
N GLN A 372 -21.86 2.39 -7.59
CA GLN A 372 -22.78 2.98 -6.62
C GLN A 372 -23.86 3.83 -7.31
N ASP A 373 -23.48 4.62 -8.30
CA ASP A 373 -24.42 5.45 -9.04
C ASP A 373 -25.30 4.60 -9.97
N ASP A 374 -24.76 3.54 -10.58
CA ASP A 374 -25.52 2.64 -11.45
C ASP A 374 -26.67 1.92 -10.72
N LEU A 375 -26.55 1.73 -9.39
CA LEU A 375 -27.65 1.17 -8.59
C LEU A 375 -28.86 2.11 -8.48
N ALA A 376 -28.66 3.42 -8.61
CA ALA A 376 -29.76 4.39 -8.69
C ALA A 376 -30.37 4.44 -10.10
N GLY A 377 -29.57 4.09 -11.10
CA GLY A 377 -29.98 3.90 -12.49
C GLY A 377 -28.75 3.74 -13.38
N TRP A 378 -28.79 2.75 -14.28
CA TRP A 378 -27.70 2.50 -15.23
C TRP A 378 -27.40 3.76 -16.05
N ARG A 379 -26.11 4.14 -16.10
CA ARG A 379 -25.65 5.30 -16.88
C ARG A 379 -24.81 4.83 -18.07
N ASP A 380 -25.10 5.39 -19.22
CA ASP A 380 -24.47 5.09 -20.49
C ASP A 380 -24.06 6.39 -21.21
N VAL A 381 -23.49 6.30 -22.41
CA VAL A 381 -22.99 7.44 -23.20
C VAL A 381 -24.03 8.55 -23.33
N GLU A 382 -25.30 8.22 -23.47
CA GLU A 382 -26.40 9.18 -23.60
C GLU A 382 -26.69 9.96 -22.31
N ASN A 383 -26.26 9.47 -21.14
CA ASN A 383 -26.35 10.21 -19.89
C ASN A 383 -25.35 11.37 -19.84
N GLN A 384 -24.16 11.20 -20.44
CA GLN A 384 -23.14 12.25 -20.52
C GLN A 384 -23.31 13.12 -21.77
N TYR A 385 -23.75 12.54 -22.88
CA TYR A 385 -23.92 13.20 -24.17
C TYR A 385 -25.38 13.06 -24.65
N PRO A 386 -26.35 13.74 -24.01
CA PRO A 386 -27.78 13.60 -24.33
C PRO A 386 -28.17 14.14 -25.72
N HIS A 387 -27.25 14.81 -26.39
CA HIS A 387 -27.41 15.36 -27.74
C HIS A 387 -26.45 14.70 -28.74
N ALA A 388 -25.79 13.60 -28.37
CA ALA A 388 -24.98 12.83 -29.31
C ALA A 388 -25.86 12.34 -30.47
N ALA A 389 -25.41 12.59 -31.70
CA ALA A 389 -25.97 11.98 -32.89
C ALA A 389 -25.16 10.72 -33.22
N VAL A 390 -25.83 9.61 -33.47
CA VAL A 390 -25.22 8.31 -33.78
C VAL A 390 -25.73 7.83 -35.13
N ASP A 391 -24.93 7.99 -36.19
CA ASP A 391 -25.39 7.85 -37.58
C ASP A 391 -26.19 6.56 -37.88
N TRP A 392 -25.81 5.42 -37.30
CA TRP A 392 -26.53 4.14 -37.40
C TRP A 392 -25.81 3.03 -36.62
N TYR A 393 -26.55 2.10 -36.01
CA TYR A 393 -25.99 0.84 -35.49
C TYR A 393 -26.71 -0.37 -36.14
N PRO A 394 -25.96 -1.35 -36.69
CA PRO A 394 -26.54 -2.58 -37.24
C PRO A 394 -27.43 -3.36 -36.27
N GLY A 395 -27.25 -3.17 -34.96
CA GLY A 395 -27.96 -3.87 -33.90
C GLY A 395 -29.29 -3.25 -33.47
N GLN A 396 -29.78 -2.17 -34.10
CA GLN A 396 -31.00 -1.51 -33.63
C GLN A 396 -32.24 -2.38 -33.91
N ARG A 397 -32.98 -2.76 -32.85
CA ARG A 397 -34.05 -3.78 -32.90
C ARG A 397 -35.21 -3.44 -33.84
N THR A 398 -35.43 -2.16 -34.13
CA THR A 398 -36.62 -1.67 -34.85
C THR A 398 -36.28 -0.84 -36.10
N TYR A 399 -35.03 -0.83 -36.54
CA TYR A 399 -34.65 -0.06 -37.73
C TYR A 399 -35.20 -0.69 -39.02
N GLN A 400 -35.94 0.09 -39.81
CA GLN A 400 -36.32 -0.26 -41.17
C GLN A 400 -35.54 0.60 -42.17
N HIS A 401 -35.04 -0.02 -43.23
CA HIS A 401 -34.27 0.67 -44.27
C HIS A 401 -35.12 1.76 -44.94
N GLY A 402 -34.70 3.03 -44.81
CA GLY A 402 -35.38 4.19 -45.38
C GLY A 402 -36.25 5.00 -44.41
N GLU A 403 -36.35 4.59 -43.14
CA GLU A 403 -37.00 5.38 -42.09
C GLU A 403 -36.23 6.68 -41.79
N PRO A 404 -36.91 7.79 -41.43
CA PRO A 404 -36.26 9.02 -40.99
C PRO A 404 -35.35 8.77 -39.79
N PHE A 405 -34.17 9.39 -39.81
CA PHE A 405 -33.23 9.27 -38.71
C PHE A 405 -33.74 10.03 -37.47
N GLU A 406 -34.33 9.31 -36.52
CA GLU A 406 -34.71 9.87 -35.22
C GLU A 406 -33.57 9.71 -34.19
N VAL A 407 -32.84 10.80 -33.97
CA VAL A 407 -31.75 10.90 -32.98
C VAL A 407 -32.20 10.53 -31.56
N SER A 408 -33.48 10.69 -31.24
CA SER A 408 -34.08 10.36 -29.94
C SER A 408 -34.19 8.86 -29.65
N GLN A 409 -34.17 8.01 -30.68
CA GLN A 409 -34.40 6.57 -30.55
C GLN A 409 -33.14 5.71 -30.62
N ALA A 410 -31.97 6.30 -30.87
CA ALA A 410 -30.72 5.54 -31.06
C ALA A 410 -29.98 5.23 -29.74
N LYS A 411 -30.73 5.12 -28.63
CA LYS A 411 -30.18 4.81 -27.30
C LYS A 411 -29.70 3.36 -27.25
N THR A 412 -28.69 3.04 -26.45
CA THR A 412 -28.25 1.64 -26.22
C THR A 412 -29.41 0.70 -25.84
N ALA A 413 -30.44 1.21 -25.15
CA ALA A 413 -31.67 0.47 -24.83
C ALA A 413 -32.49 -0.02 -26.05
N SER A 414 -32.33 0.59 -27.23
CA SER A 414 -32.97 0.15 -28.48
C SER A 414 -32.11 -0.84 -29.27
N GLN A 415 -30.88 -1.11 -28.82
CA GLN A 415 -29.95 -2.03 -29.46
C GLN A 415 -30.21 -3.47 -29.00
N ASP A 416 -29.95 -4.41 -29.90
CA ASP A 416 -29.96 -5.82 -29.58
C ASP A 416 -28.70 -6.16 -28.75
N PRO A 417 -28.86 -6.73 -27.55
CA PRO A 417 -27.77 -7.16 -26.69
C PRO A 417 -26.76 -8.08 -27.35
N GLU A 418 -27.12 -8.81 -28.41
CA GLU A 418 -26.19 -9.62 -29.20
C GLU A 418 -25.03 -8.78 -29.78
N PHE A 419 -25.29 -7.51 -30.12
CA PHE A 419 -24.28 -6.58 -30.64
C PHE A 419 -23.66 -5.69 -29.54
N MET A 420 -24.09 -5.83 -28.28
CA MET A 420 -23.46 -5.19 -27.13
C MET A 420 -22.37 -6.12 -26.58
N GLY A 421 -21.25 -6.21 -27.31
CA GLY A 421 -20.18 -7.18 -27.05
C GLY A 421 -19.68 -7.21 -25.60
N GLY A 422 -19.68 -6.08 -24.88
CA GLY A 422 -19.36 -6.04 -23.44
C GLY A 422 -20.37 -6.82 -22.58
N TRP A 423 -21.67 -6.69 -22.87
CA TRP A 423 -22.74 -7.38 -22.15
C TRP A 423 -22.70 -8.88 -22.47
N GLY A 424 -22.58 -9.23 -23.76
CA GLY A 424 -22.47 -10.61 -24.22
C GLY A 424 -21.21 -11.33 -23.70
N ALA A 425 -20.10 -10.61 -23.52
CA ALA A 425 -18.88 -11.13 -22.93
C ALA A 425 -18.93 -11.25 -21.39
N GLY A 426 -20.02 -10.82 -20.75
CA GLY A 426 -20.14 -10.81 -19.29
C GLY A 426 -19.18 -9.83 -18.61
N ASN A 427 -18.84 -8.70 -19.26
CA ASN A 427 -17.99 -7.68 -18.68
C ASN A 427 -18.68 -7.06 -17.45
N PRO A 428 -18.10 -7.16 -16.24
CA PRO A 428 -18.73 -6.60 -15.03
C PRO A 428 -18.95 -5.08 -15.07
N LEU A 429 -18.13 -4.36 -15.85
CA LEU A 429 -18.29 -2.92 -16.07
C LEU A 429 -19.51 -2.57 -16.93
N SER A 430 -20.03 -3.53 -17.70
CA SER A 430 -21.13 -3.35 -18.63
C SER A 430 -22.39 -4.11 -18.20
N ASP A 431 -22.48 -4.57 -16.95
CA ASP A 431 -23.65 -5.31 -16.44
C ASP A 431 -24.75 -4.35 -15.94
N PRO A 432 -25.87 -4.18 -16.69
CA PRO A 432 -26.97 -3.31 -16.28
C PRO A 432 -27.82 -3.88 -15.14
N ASN A 433 -27.65 -5.16 -14.80
CA ASN A 433 -28.44 -5.86 -13.79
C ASN A 433 -27.72 -5.99 -12.45
N ARG A 434 -26.64 -5.24 -12.25
CA ARG A 434 -25.83 -5.30 -11.05
C ARG A 434 -26.64 -5.03 -9.78
N HIS A 435 -26.43 -5.85 -8.75
CA HIS A 435 -27.19 -5.78 -7.49
C HIS A 435 -26.41 -5.16 -6.32
N SER A 436 -25.14 -4.79 -6.53
CA SER A 436 -24.26 -4.25 -5.49
C SER A 436 -23.27 -3.24 -6.07
N ALA A 437 -22.85 -2.26 -5.27
CA ALA A 437 -21.81 -1.30 -5.64
C ALA A 437 -20.40 -1.88 -5.50
N ALA A 438 -20.29 -3.14 -5.07
CA ALA A 438 -19.04 -3.87 -4.95
C ALA A 438 -19.11 -5.25 -5.59
N GLU A 439 -17.94 -5.79 -5.91
CA GLU A 439 -17.75 -7.19 -6.32
C GLU A 439 -16.74 -7.89 -5.42
N GLU A 440 -16.88 -9.22 -5.37
CA GLU A 440 -15.88 -10.14 -4.90
C GLU A 440 -15.01 -10.58 -6.07
N VAL A 441 -13.70 -10.39 -5.90
CA VAL A 441 -12.68 -10.77 -6.87
C VAL A 441 -11.62 -11.63 -6.17
N VAL A 442 -11.01 -12.55 -6.90
CA VAL A 442 -9.95 -13.44 -6.42
C VAL A 442 -8.68 -13.15 -7.20
N ALA A 443 -7.53 -13.18 -6.53
CA ALA A 443 -6.23 -13.08 -7.18
C ALA A 443 -5.24 -14.09 -6.59
N LYS A 444 -4.34 -14.57 -7.44
CA LYS A 444 -3.23 -15.49 -7.16
C LYS A 444 -1.92 -14.87 -7.63
N GLY A 445 -1.72 -13.59 -7.37
CA GLY A 445 -0.62 -12.78 -7.87
C GLY A 445 -1.04 -11.76 -8.92
N LEU A 446 -0.11 -10.88 -9.28
CA LEU A 446 -0.34 -9.80 -10.23
C LEU A 446 -0.78 -10.33 -11.60
N GLY A 447 -1.80 -9.68 -12.18
CA GLY A 447 -2.36 -10.05 -13.48
C GLY A 447 -3.35 -11.23 -13.47
N THR A 448 -3.68 -11.78 -12.31
CA THR A 448 -4.61 -12.93 -12.17
C THR A 448 -5.98 -12.56 -11.58
N LEU A 449 -6.23 -11.27 -11.37
CA LEU A 449 -7.47 -10.75 -10.79
C LEU A 449 -8.68 -11.21 -11.60
N THR A 450 -9.60 -11.91 -10.95
CA THR A 450 -10.80 -12.46 -11.60
C THR A 450 -12.03 -12.18 -10.77
N SER A 451 -13.05 -11.56 -11.37
CA SER A 451 -14.35 -11.38 -10.74
C SER A 451 -15.04 -12.71 -10.53
N ARG A 452 -15.68 -12.87 -9.36
CA ARG A 452 -16.55 -14.03 -9.15
C ARG A 452 -17.77 -13.93 -10.07
N PRO A 453 -18.28 -15.06 -10.58
CA PRO A 453 -19.52 -15.09 -11.35
C PRO A 453 -20.68 -14.40 -10.60
N PRO A 454 -21.60 -13.69 -11.30
CA PRO A 454 -22.71 -12.97 -10.66
C PRO A 454 -23.52 -13.80 -9.66
N ALA A 455 -23.76 -15.08 -9.95
CA ALA A 455 -24.51 -16.00 -9.08
C ALA A 455 -23.83 -16.27 -7.72
N LEU A 456 -22.51 -16.02 -7.63
CA LEU A 456 -21.68 -16.26 -6.45
C LEU A 456 -21.30 -14.95 -5.73
N GLN A 457 -21.71 -13.79 -6.27
CA GLN A 457 -21.55 -12.50 -5.61
C GLN A 457 -22.48 -12.43 -4.40
N ARG A 458 -21.92 -12.14 -3.22
CA ARG A 458 -22.63 -12.00 -1.93
C ARG A 458 -22.34 -10.67 -1.26
N ILE A 459 -21.29 -9.97 -1.66
CA ILE A 459 -20.93 -8.65 -1.11
C ILE A 459 -22.02 -7.62 -1.41
N GLN A 460 -22.40 -6.88 -0.37
CA GLN A 460 -23.20 -5.68 -0.48
C GLN A 460 -22.38 -4.48 -0.08
N ALA A 461 -22.64 -3.34 -0.73
CA ALA A 461 -21.92 -2.13 -0.41
C ALA A 461 -22.79 -0.88 -0.54
N LYS A 462 -22.44 0.14 0.24
CA LYS A 462 -23.00 1.49 0.11
C LYS A 462 -21.91 2.52 0.34
N GLY A 463 -21.73 3.41 -0.63
CA GLY A 463 -20.88 4.58 -0.55
C GLY A 463 -21.68 5.86 -0.33
N LEU A 464 -21.12 6.78 0.43
CA LEU A 464 -21.60 8.14 0.64
C LEU A 464 -20.40 9.08 0.50
N TRP A 465 -20.52 10.08 -0.37
CA TRP A 465 -19.56 11.18 -0.45
C TRP A 465 -20.20 12.44 0.11
N GLU A 466 -19.56 13.05 1.11
CA GLU A 466 -20.03 14.28 1.74
C GLU A 466 -18.83 15.09 2.25
N ASN A 467 -18.82 16.40 1.98
CA ASN A 467 -17.79 17.34 2.45
C ASN A 467 -16.34 16.90 2.16
N GLY A 468 -16.08 16.40 0.94
CA GLY A 468 -14.73 15.99 0.53
C GLY A 468 -14.24 14.71 1.23
N THR A 469 -15.16 13.85 1.66
CA THR A 469 -14.85 12.57 2.31
C THR A 469 -15.75 11.48 1.75
N TRP A 470 -15.15 10.36 1.37
CA TRP A 470 -15.87 9.13 1.12
C TRP A 470 -16.07 8.34 2.41
N GLN A 471 -17.26 7.77 2.56
CA GLN A 471 -17.58 6.74 3.54
C GLN A 471 -18.18 5.54 2.81
N VAL A 472 -17.58 4.36 2.97
CA VAL A 472 -18.00 3.15 2.28
C VAL A 472 -18.20 2.04 3.28
N VAL A 473 -19.39 1.44 3.27
CA VAL A 473 -19.68 0.20 4.00
C VAL A 473 -19.64 -0.97 3.03
N LEU A 474 -18.84 -1.98 3.35
CA LEU A 474 -18.79 -3.28 2.69
C LEU A 474 -19.32 -4.33 3.67
N ARG A 475 -20.32 -5.13 3.29
CA ARG A 475 -20.94 -6.16 4.14
C ARG A 475 -21.07 -7.49 3.40
N ARG A 476 -20.60 -8.57 4.01
CA ARG A 476 -20.68 -9.93 3.46
C ARG A 476 -20.97 -10.96 4.56
N PRO A 477 -21.71 -12.04 4.25
CA PRO A 477 -21.78 -13.21 5.12
C PRO A 477 -20.40 -13.74 5.53
N LEU A 478 -20.28 -14.19 6.78
CA LEU A 478 -19.05 -14.76 7.34
C LEU A 478 -18.71 -16.12 6.77
N THR A 479 -19.73 -16.93 6.50
CA THR A 479 -19.57 -18.31 6.03
C THR A 479 -19.96 -18.44 4.57
N SER A 480 -19.20 -19.22 3.83
CA SER A 480 -19.55 -19.66 2.48
C SER A 480 -19.58 -21.18 2.40
N ASN A 481 -20.50 -21.71 1.59
CA ASN A 481 -20.57 -23.14 1.29
C ASN A 481 -19.71 -23.51 0.07
N GLU A 482 -19.01 -22.53 -0.52
CA GLU A 482 -18.17 -22.73 -1.69
C GLU A 482 -16.71 -23.03 -1.30
N ALA A 483 -16.14 -24.06 -1.92
CA ALA A 483 -14.76 -24.46 -1.64
C ALA A 483 -13.78 -23.35 -2.03
N GLY A 484 -12.90 -22.97 -1.09
CA GLY A 484 -11.88 -21.93 -1.30
C GLY A 484 -12.38 -20.49 -1.12
N ASP A 485 -13.66 -20.29 -0.82
CA ASP A 485 -14.25 -18.98 -0.56
C ASP A 485 -14.01 -18.53 0.90
N LEU A 486 -14.10 -17.22 1.15
CA LEU A 486 -13.75 -16.59 2.42
C LEU A 486 -14.76 -17.05 3.46
N SER A 487 -14.28 -17.83 4.42
CA SER A 487 -15.05 -18.27 5.58
C SER A 487 -14.32 -17.84 6.84
N LEU A 488 -14.89 -16.87 7.55
CA LEU A 488 -14.36 -16.31 8.78
C LEU A 488 -15.15 -16.84 9.98
N ARG A 489 -14.44 -17.27 11.02
CA ARG A 489 -15.05 -17.71 12.27
C ARG A 489 -14.87 -16.63 13.34
N PRO A 490 -15.83 -16.45 14.27
CA PRO A 490 -15.62 -15.63 15.46
C PRO A 490 -14.33 -16.07 16.18
N THR A 491 -13.62 -15.13 16.81
CA THR A 491 -12.29 -15.31 17.44
C THR A 491 -11.12 -15.58 16.50
N GLN A 492 -11.35 -15.80 15.20
CA GLN A 492 -10.29 -15.97 14.21
C GLN A 492 -9.62 -14.62 13.92
N GLN A 493 -8.30 -14.66 13.78
CA GLN A 493 -7.50 -13.57 13.24
C GLN A 493 -7.14 -13.88 11.78
N VAL A 494 -7.28 -12.88 10.91
CA VAL A 494 -6.90 -12.97 9.49
C VAL A 494 -6.10 -11.76 9.05
N SER A 495 -5.31 -11.92 7.99
CA SER A 495 -4.55 -10.82 7.39
C SER A 495 -5.45 -10.02 6.47
N VAL A 496 -5.46 -8.70 6.62
CA VAL A 496 -6.25 -7.77 5.81
C VAL A 496 -5.39 -6.63 5.29
N ALA A 497 -5.59 -6.23 4.03
CA ALA A 497 -4.94 -5.07 3.42
C ALA A 497 -5.96 -4.25 2.63
N PHE A 498 -5.66 -2.97 2.41
CA PHE A 498 -6.58 -2.01 1.84
C PHE A 498 -5.97 -1.34 0.62
N ALA A 499 -6.82 -0.94 -0.32
CA ALA A 499 -6.43 -0.10 -1.44
C ALA A 499 -7.50 0.94 -1.75
N VAL A 500 -7.08 2.13 -2.18
CA VAL A 500 -7.95 3.24 -2.58
C VAL A 500 -7.48 3.79 -3.92
N TRP A 501 -8.44 4.06 -4.79
CA TRP A 501 -8.27 4.71 -6.09
C TRP A 501 -8.97 6.06 -6.03
N ASN A 502 -8.25 7.12 -6.41
CA ASN A 502 -8.78 8.47 -6.60
C ASN A 502 -8.92 8.74 -8.11
N GLY A 503 -10.15 8.94 -8.56
CA GLY A 503 -10.48 9.11 -9.98
C GLY A 503 -9.93 10.42 -10.56
N HIS A 504 -9.89 11.49 -9.77
CA HIS A 504 -9.34 12.78 -10.18
C HIS A 504 -7.89 12.73 -10.64
N VAL A 505 -7.07 11.87 -10.01
CA VAL A 505 -5.68 11.61 -10.43
C VAL A 505 -5.53 10.37 -11.30
N GLU A 506 -6.59 10.02 -12.02
CA GLU A 506 -6.63 8.95 -13.02
C GLU A 506 -6.22 7.58 -12.47
N ASN A 507 -6.47 7.30 -11.17
CA ASN A 507 -6.09 6.02 -10.60
C ASN A 507 -6.99 4.90 -11.15
N ARG A 508 -6.35 3.83 -11.64
CA ARG A 508 -6.98 2.60 -12.15
C ARG A 508 -6.01 1.44 -12.05
N ASN A 509 -6.53 0.22 -11.97
CA ASN A 509 -5.74 -1.01 -11.95
C ASN A 509 -4.66 -0.97 -10.83
N GLY A 510 -3.37 -1.05 -11.18
CA GLY A 510 -2.24 -0.97 -10.25
C GLY A 510 -1.86 0.46 -9.83
N GLN A 511 -2.44 1.50 -10.43
CA GLN A 511 -2.27 2.88 -9.96
C GLN A 511 -3.30 3.15 -8.88
N LYS A 512 -2.83 3.09 -7.63
CA LYS A 512 -3.64 3.21 -6.42
C LYS A 512 -2.74 3.45 -5.20
N SER A 513 -3.36 3.82 -4.09
CA SER A 513 -2.73 3.82 -2.78
C SER A 513 -3.06 2.54 -2.03
N VAL A 514 -2.07 1.90 -1.41
CA VAL A 514 -2.20 0.59 -0.75
C VAL A 514 -1.68 0.61 0.67
N SER A 515 -2.26 -0.23 1.53
CA SER A 515 -1.71 -0.53 2.86
C SER A 515 -0.78 -1.74 2.80
N ILE A 516 -0.06 -1.97 3.90
CA ILE A 516 0.56 -3.28 4.17
C ILE A 516 -0.47 -4.24 4.79
N TRP A 517 -0.05 -5.46 5.14
CA TRP A 517 -0.89 -6.37 5.92
C TRP A 517 -1.13 -5.84 7.35
N HIS A 518 -2.38 -5.93 7.77
CA HIS A 518 -2.88 -5.67 9.12
C HIS A 518 -3.59 -6.91 9.65
N ALA A 519 -3.80 -6.97 10.96
CA ALA A 519 -4.55 -8.05 11.59
C ALA A 519 -6.02 -7.65 11.78
N LEU A 520 -6.96 -8.44 11.26
CA LEU A 520 -8.38 -8.33 11.58
C LEU A 520 -8.78 -9.47 12.52
N GLN A 521 -9.33 -9.14 13.68
CA GLN A 521 -9.81 -10.10 14.67
C GLN A 521 -11.31 -9.92 14.89
N LEU A 522 -12.07 -11.00 14.82
CA LEU A 522 -13.49 -11.01 15.17
C LEU A 522 -13.63 -11.27 16.67
N GLU A 523 -14.36 -10.39 17.38
CA GLU A 523 -14.67 -10.56 18.81
C GLU A 523 -15.50 -11.81 19.13
#